data_AF-A0A7Y3PHV9-F1
#
_entry.id   AF-A0A7Y3PHV9-F1
#
_cell.length_a   1.000
_cell.length_b   1.000
_cell.length_c   1.000
_cell.angle_alpha   90.00
_cell.angle_beta   90.00
_cell.angle_gamma   90.00
#
_symmetry.space_group_name_H-M   'P 1'
#
loop_
_entity.id
_entity.type
_entity.pdbx_description
1 polymer ?
#
loop_
_entity_poly.entity_id
_entity_poly.type
_entity_poly.pdbx_seq_one_letter_code
_entity_poly.pdbx_strand_id
1 'polypeptide(L)'
;MIFLRQRVAGILLAVGLILAWIGMTTLVIRQTLLLSGQVPNYAATALENPTVRLAVSDLVVRSIQNSNQVLTQIPTAALQSAVDQALTSPAVAYEFGNVAQQIQLHFLGLEKQPVVIGGPALSSAVAAIVARKNPALDRIIQNIPFSYTVSSSSLPSIGRYYRWINNTMYTSLIASAVLLVGSLMIAAKKAKTLRKIGVWFLGFSVFEVAIFWLFPRYLLSHMHGGVGVLVAGLMTVSAGTIEPIYIGVFGAGLVLTLSSFLI
;
A
#
# COMPACT_ATOMS: atom_id res chain seq x y z
N MET A 1 0.74 30.30 -40.84
CA MET A 1 0.99 28.90 -40.44
C MET A 1 1.66 28.71 -39.08
N ILE A 2 2.61 29.56 -38.66
CA ILE A 2 3.36 29.41 -37.38
C ILE A 2 2.43 29.37 -36.14
N PHE A 3 1.40 30.21 -36.09
CA PHE A 3 0.43 30.25 -34.99
C PHE A 3 -0.37 28.94 -34.84
N LEU A 4 -0.85 28.37 -35.95
CA LEU A 4 -1.59 27.10 -35.94
C LEU A 4 -0.69 25.96 -35.43
N ARG A 5 0.55 25.91 -35.94
CA ARG A 5 1.57 24.94 -35.53
C ARG A 5 1.85 24.99 -34.02
N GLN A 6 1.97 26.19 -33.45
CA GLN A 6 2.18 26.37 -32.00
C GLN A 6 0.97 25.97 -31.16
N ARG A 7 -0.26 26.25 -31.62
CA ARG A 7 -1.48 25.82 -30.92
C ARG A 7 -1.60 24.31 -30.89
N VAL A 8 -1.39 23.63 -32.02
CA VAL A 8 -1.41 22.17 -32.11
C VAL A 8 -0.35 21.56 -31.19
N ALA A 9 0.90 22.05 -31.24
CA ALA A 9 1.95 21.58 -30.34
C ALA A 9 1.59 21.78 -28.85
N GLY A 10 0.94 22.89 -28.50
CA GLY A 10 0.48 23.17 -27.14
C GLY A 10 -0.61 22.22 -26.66
N ILE A 11 -1.58 21.89 -27.52
CA ILE A 11 -2.64 20.91 -27.21
C ILE A 11 -2.04 19.52 -27.02
N LEU A 12 -1.17 19.09 -27.96
CA LEU A 12 -0.47 17.80 -27.85
C LEU A 12 0.35 17.72 -26.56
N LEU A 13 1.05 18.80 -26.19
CA LEU A 13 1.78 18.88 -24.92
C LEU A 13 0.82 18.68 -23.74
N ALA A 14 -0.26 19.46 -23.67
CA ALA A 14 -1.16 19.44 -22.52
C ALA A 14 -1.82 18.07 -22.35
N VAL A 15 -2.35 17.49 -23.42
CA VAL A 15 -2.96 16.15 -23.40
C VAL A 15 -1.90 15.08 -23.08
N GLY A 16 -0.71 15.19 -23.68
CA GLY A 16 0.41 14.30 -23.40
C GLY A 16 0.83 14.31 -21.94
N LEU A 17 0.95 15.50 -21.33
CA LEU A 17 1.26 15.65 -19.90
C LEU A 17 0.14 15.07 -19.02
N ILE A 18 -1.14 15.34 -19.31
CA ILE A 18 -2.25 14.76 -18.54
C ILE A 18 -2.22 13.22 -18.61
N LEU A 19 -1.98 12.64 -19.79
CA LEU A 19 -1.86 11.20 -19.93
C LEU A 19 -0.61 10.64 -19.24
N ALA A 20 0.50 11.36 -19.26
CA ALA A 20 1.69 11.01 -18.50
C ALA A 20 1.37 11.01 -16.99
N TRP A 21 0.57 11.98 -16.51
CA TRP A 21 0.12 12.04 -15.11
C TRP A 21 -0.62 10.76 -14.78
N ILE A 22 -1.69 10.49 -15.53
CA ILE A 22 -2.55 9.34 -15.30
C ILE A 22 -1.72 8.06 -15.34
N GLY A 23 -0.87 7.89 -16.35
CA GLY A 23 -0.05 6.70 -16.51
C GLY A 23 0.96 6.51 -15.37
N MET A 24 1.62 7.58 -14.94
CA MET A 24 2.61 7.53 -13.86
C MET A 24 1.94 7.33 -12.49
N THR A 25 0.86 8.05 -12.18
CA THR A 25 0.07 7.82 -10.95
C THR A 25 -0.46 6.39 -10.93
N THR A 26 -0.97 5.89 -12.06
CA THR A 26 -1.45 4.50 -12.20
C THR A 26 -0.32 3.51 -11.97
N LEU A 27 0.88 3.77 -12.48
CA LEU A 27 2.07 2.93 -12.27
C LEU A 27 2.49 2.93 -10.80
N VAL A 28 2.52 4.09 -10.15
CA VAL A 28 2.82 4.24 -8.72
C VAL A 28 1.79 3.50 -7.87
N ILE A 29 0.50 3.73 -8.11
CA ILE A 29 -0.60 3.02 -7.43
C ILE A 29 -0.42 1.52 -7.64
N ARG A 30 -0.20 1.08 -8.88
CA ARG A 30 -0.02 -0.33 -9.21
C ARG A 30 1.17 -0.93 -8.48
N GLN A 31 2.32 -0.26 -8.42
CA GLN A 31 3.48 -0.77 -7.68
C GLN A 31 3.22 -0.80 -6.18
N THR A 32 2.58 0.24 -5.62
CA THR A 32 2.18 0.27 -4.20
C THR A 32 1.21 -0.87 -3.87
N LEU A 33 0.31 -1.20 -4.80
CA LEU A 33 -0.75 -2.19 -4.65
C LEU A 33 -0.38 -3.63 -5.05
N LEU A 34 0.60 -3.84 -5.93
CA LEU A 34 0.96 -5.15 -6.51
C LEU A 34 2.31 -5.70 -6.06
N LEU A 35 2.83 -5.27 -4.91
CA LEU A 35 3.99 -5.90 -4.29
C LEU A 35 3.68 -7.32 -3.74
N SER A 36 2.86 -8.10 -4.46
CA SER A 36 2.36 -9.44 -4.11
C SER A 36 3.45 -10.48 -3.84
N GLY A 37 4.67 -10.27 -4.34
CA GLY A 37 5.84 -11.11 -4.05
C GLY A 37 6.66 -10.68 -2.83
N GLN A 38 6.42 -9.49 -2.27
CA GLN A 38 7.16 -8.93 -1.14
C GLN A 38 6.26 -8.63 0.08
N VAL A 39 4.93 -8.80 -0.05
CA VAL A 39 3.97 -8.67 1.06
C VAL A 39 4.40 -9.42 2.31
N PRO A 40 4.89 -10.68 2.23
CA PRO A 40 5.33 -11.39 3.43
C PRO A 40 6.50 -10.70 4.14
N ASN A 41 7.43 -10.12 3.39
CA ASN A 41 8.56 -9.38 3.94
C ASN A 41 8.10 -8.07 4.58
N TYR A 42 7.17 -7.36 3.94
CA TYR A 42 6.61 -6.12 4.49
C TYR A 42 5.70 -6.36 5.70
N ALA A 43 5.04 -7.51 5.76
CA ALA A 43 4.20 -7.88 6.90
C ALA A 43 5.04 -8.09 8.16
N ALA A 44 6.23 -8.68 8.03
CA ALA A 44 7.20 -8.78 9.13
C ALA A 44 7.65 -7.38 9.59
N THR A 45 8.06 -6.50 8.67
CA THR A 45 8.44 -5.11 9.00
C THR A 45 7.26 -4.31 9.57
N ALA A 46 6.03 -4.57 9.13
CA ALA A 46 4.84 -3.94 9.68
C ALA A 46 4.58 -4.38 11.12
N LEU A 47 4.81 -5.65 11.47
CA LEU A 47 4.69 -6.15 12.85
C LEU A 47 5.78 -5.63 13.80
N GLU A 48 6.92 -5.19 13.27
CA GLU A 48 7.94 -4.48 14.06
C GLU A 48 7.44 -3.10 14.50
N ASN A 49 6.50 -2.50 13.78
CA ASN A 49 5.90 -1.21 14.15
C ASN A 49 4.98 -1.38 15.38
N PRO A 50 5.27 -0.69 16.51
CA PRO A 50 4.49 -0.82 17.74
C PRO A 50 3.00 -0.51 17.56
N THR A 51 2.65 0.45 16.71
CA THR A 51 1.26 0.86 16.46
C THR A 51 0.48 -0.24 15.75
N VAL A 52 1.10 -0.90 14.76
CA VAL A 52 0.50 -2.01 14.02
C VAL A 52 0.36 -3.22 14.94
N ARG A 53 1.42 -3.56 15.69
CA ARG A 53 1.41 -4.66 16.65
C ARG A 53 0.31 -4.52 17.70
N LEU A 54 0.16 -3.32 18.29
CA LEU A 54 -0.91 -3.02 19.23
C LEU A 54 -2.29 -3.17 18.60
N ALA A 55 -2.48 -2.72 17.36
CA ALA A 55 -3.75 -2.87 16.64
C ALA A 55 -4.08 -4.35 16.34
N VAL A 56 -3.10 -5.15 15.91
CA VAL A 56 -3.27 -6.60 15.73
C VAL A 56 -3.60 -7.26 17.06
N SER A 57 -2.86 -6.93 18.12
CA SER A 57 -3.10 -7.51 19.44
C SER A 57 -4.49 -7.19 19.96
N ASP A 58 -4.97 -5.95 19.84
CA ASP A 58 -6.33 -5.56 20.26
C ASP A 58 -7.41 -6.30 19.47
N LEU A 59 -7.25 -6.44 18.15
CA LEU A 59 -8.19 -7.20 17.31
C LEU A 59 -8.24 -8.69 17.68
N VAL A 60 -7.07 -9.31 17.89
CA VAL A 60 -6.96 -10.71 18.29
C VAL A 60 -7.57 -10.92 19.67
N VAL A 61 -7.21 -10.09 20.66
CA VAL A 61 -7.74 -10.15 22.04
C VAL A 61 -9.26 -10.00 22.05
N ARG A 62 -9.82 -9.03 21.32
CA ARG A 62 -11.27 -8.86 21.22
C ARG A 62 -11.95 -10.04 20.54
N SER A 63 -11.35 -10.59 19.48
CA SER A 63 -11.87 -11.79 18.82
C SER A 63 -11.98 -12.95 19.80
N ILE A 64 -10.92 -13.18 20.57
CA ILE A 64 -10.83 -14.25 21.57
C ILE A 64 -11.89 -14.09 22.68
N GLN A 65 -12.00 -12.89 23.22
CA GLN A 65 -12.97 -12.60 24.29
C GLN A 65 -14.41 -12.76 23.82
N ASN A 66 -14.69 -12.45 22.55
CA ASN A 66 -16.02 -12.60 21.96
C ASN A 66 -16.33 -14.05 21.55
N SER A 67 -15.32 -14.86 21.24
CA SER A 67 -15.51 -16.22 20.72
C SER A 67 -15.57 -17.29 21.81
N ASN A 68 -15.00 -17.05 23.00
CA ASN A 68 -14.94 -18.06 24.05
C ASN A 68 -15.10 -17.50 25.47
N GLN A 69 -16.19 -17.89 26.15
CA GLN A 69 -16.49 -17.50 27.54
C GLN A 69 -15.51 -18.04 28.59
N VAL A 70 -14.71 -19.06 28.28
CA VAL A 70 -13.67 -19.55 29.19
C VAL A 70 -12.47 -18.61 29.19
N LEU A 71 -12.15 -18.01 28.03
CA LEU A 71 -11.01 -17.10 27.89
C LEU A 71 -11.31 -15.69 28.40
N THR A 72 -12.58 -15.33 28.62
CA THR A 72 -12.95 -14.07 29.29
C THR A 72 -12.54 -14.03 30.77
N GLN A 73 -12.24 -15.19 31.37
CA GLN A 73 -11.73 -15.29 32.73
C GLN A 73 -10.24 -14.90 32.83
N ILE A 74 -9.52 -14.87 31.71
CA ILE A 74 -8.13 -14.41 31.67
C ILE A 74 -8.13 -12.88 31.67
N PRO A 75 -7.37 -12.20 32.57
CA PRO A 75 -7.27 -10.76 32.57
C PRO A 75 -6.82 -10.24 31.19
N THR A 76 -7.56 -9.26 30.63
CA THR A 76 -7.29 -8.69 29.30
C THR A 76 -5.83 -8.27 29.13
N ALA A 77 -5.25 -7.64 30.16
CA ALA A 77 -3.85 -7.20 30.13
C ALA A 77 -2.85 -8.36 30.03
N ALA A 78 -3.15 -9.51 30.66
CA ALA A 78 -2.30 -10.70 30.58
C ALA A 78 -2.39 -11.34 29.19
N LEU A 79 -3.60 -11.41 28.62
CA LEU A 79 -3.81 -11.94 27.28
C LEU A 79 -3.16 -11.03 26.22
N GLN A 80 -3.32 -9.71 26.35
CA GLN A 80 -2.70 -8.73 25.46
C GLN A 80 -1.17 -8.81 25.50
N SER A 81 -0.57 -8.89 26.70
CA SER A 81 0.88 -9.09 26.82
C SER A 81 1.35 -10.41 26.20
N ALA A 82 0.56 -11.49 26.29
CA ALA A 82 0.90 -12.77 25.68
C ALA A 82 0.81 -12.72 24.15
N VAL A 83 -0.23 -12.06 23.61
CA VAL A 83 -0.39 -11.86 22.16
C VAL A 83 0.73 -10.96 21.62
N ASP A 84 1.06 -9.86 22.29
CA ASP A 84 2.16 -8.97 21.88
C ASP A 84 3.51 -9.70 21.80
N GLN A 85 3.79 -10.58 22.77
CA GLN A 85 4.99 -11.44 22.74
C GLN A 85 4.90 -12.50 21.64
N ALA A 86 3.74 -13.11 21.42
CA ALA A 86 3.54 -14.10 20.36
C ALA A 86 3.75 -13.50 18.96
N LEU A 87 3.35 -12.24 18.75
CA LEU A 87 3.52 -11.52 17.48
C LEU A 87 5.00 -11.29 17.09
N THR A 88 5.94 -11.43 18.04
CA THR A 88 7.38 -11.38 17.74
C THR A 88 7.97 -12.72 17.26
N SER A 89 7.18 -13.79 17.27
CA SER A 89 7.61 -15.11 16.81
C SER A 89 7.77 -15.13 15.28
N PRO A 90 8.88 -15.67 14.73
CA PRO A 90 9.08 -15.78 13.28
C PRO A 90 7.97 -16.58 12.58
N ALA A 91 7.43 -17.60 13.23
CA ALA A 91 6.34 -18.41 12.68
C ALA A 91 5.03 -17.61 12.56
N VAL A 92 4.76 -16.74 13.53
CA VAL A 92 3.58 -15.85 13.54
C VAL A 92 3.74 -14.75 12.49
N ALA A 93 4.94 -14.20 12.34
CA ALA A 93 5.23 -13.24 11.28
C ALA A 93 5.03 -13.85 9.87
N TYR A 94 5.42 -15.11 9.67
CA TYR A 94 5.19 -15.83 8.43
C TYR A 94 3.69 -16.05 8.14
N GLU A 95 2.91 -16.52 9.13
CA GLU A 95 1.44 -16.64 8.99
C GLU A 95 0.81 -15.27 8.68
N PHE A 96 1.24 -14.22 9.38
CA PHE A 96 0.74 -12.86 9.16
C PHE A 96 1.07 -12.34 7.76
N GLY A 97 2.20 -12.74 7.17
CA GLY A 97 2.53 -12.47 5.77
C GLY A 97 1.51 -13.04 4.78
N ASN A 98 1.06 -14.28 5.01
CA ASN A 98 0.02 -14.90 4.19
C ASN A 98 -1.33 -14.19 4.37
N VAL A 99 -1.66 -13.79 5.59
CA VAL A 99 -2.87 -13.01 5.88
C VAL A 99 -2.82 -11.67 5.18
N ALA A 100 -1.71 -10.93 5.26
CA ALA A 100 -1.54 -9.65 4.58
C ALA A 100 -1.67 -9.80 3.05
N GLN A 101 -1.17 -10.91 2.49
CA GLN A 101 -1.35 -11.23 1.07
C GLN A 101 -2.82 -11.46 0.73
N GLN A 102 -3.57 -12.23 1.53
CA GLN A 102 -5.01 -12.42 1.32
C GLN A 102 -5.81 -11.12 1.42
N ILE A 103 -5.50 -10.26 2.42
CA ILE A 103 -6.11 -8.92 2.54
C ILE A 103 -5.85 -8.11 1.27
N GLN A 104 -4.62 -8.12 0.76
CA GLN A 104 -4.27 -7.42 -0.47
C GLN A 104 -5.03 -7.98 -1.68
N LEU A 105 -5.07 -9.31 -1.86
CA LEU A 105 -5.80 -9.94 -2.98
C LEU A 105 -7.30 -9.64 -2.92
N HIS A 106 -7.88 -9.60 -1.73
CA HIS A 106 -9.28 -9.19 -1.53
C HIS A 106 -9.50 -7.71 -1.84
N PHE A 107 -8.60 -6.84 -1.38
CA PHE A 107 -8.62 -5.41 -1.68
C PHE A 107 -8.57 -5.16 -3.20
N LEU A 108 -7.74 -5.91 -3.93
CA LEU A 108 -7.64 -5.89 -5.38
C LEU A 108 -8.82 -6.58 -6.09
N GLY A 109 -9.72 -7.21 -5.34
CA GLY A 109 -10.85 -7.98 -5.88
C GLY A 109 -10.45 -9.20 -6.70
N LEU A 110 -9.23 -9.71 -6.47
CA LEU A 110 -8.71 -10.95 -7.05
C LEU A 110 -9.18 -12.17 -6.23
N GLU A 111 -9.35 -11.98 -4.92
CA GLU A 111 -9.99 -12.93 -4.02
C GLU A 111 -11.28 -12.35 -3.43
N LYS A 112 -12.17 -13.24 -3.00
CA LYS A 112 -13.46 -12.90 -2.36
C LYS A 112 -13.72 -13.67 -1.07
N GLN A 113 -12.81 -14.58 -0.71
CA GLN A 113 -12.97 -15.41 0.47
C GLN A 113 -12.74 -14.57 1.73
N PRO A 114 -13.41 -14.92 2.84
CA PRO A 114 -13.11 -14.30 4.13
C PRO A 114 -11.63 -14.47 4.47
N VAL A 115 -11.03 -13.41 5.01
CA VAL A 115 -9.64 -13.46 5.46
C VAL A 115 -9.61 -13.91 6.91
N VAL A 116 -8.80 -14.92 7.21
CA VAL A 116 -8.64 -15.42 8.57
C VAL A 116 -7.34 -14.85 9.14
N ILE A 117 -7.44 -13.94 10.10
CA ILE A 117 -6.28 -13.39 10.82
C ILE A 117 -6.00 -14.30 12.02
N GLY A 118 -4.79 -14.85 12.11
CA GLY A 118 -4.39 -15.81 13.14
C GLY A 118 -4.30 -17.24 12.60
N GLY A 119 -4.23 -18.22 13.47
CA GLY A 119 -3.98 -19.60 13.06
C GLY A 119 -3.24 -20.44 14.09
N PRO A 120 -2.81 -21.64 13.70
CA PRO A 120 -2.11 -22.57 14.56
C PRO A 120 -0.82 -21.99 15.15
N ALA A 121 -0.03 -21.21 14.40
CA ALA A 121 1.21 -20.65 14.93
C ALA A 121 0.95 -19.58 16.00
N LEU A 122 -0.04 -18.70 15.77
CA LEU A 122 -0.44 -17.71 16.79
C LEU A 122 -0.99 -18.40 18.05
N SER A 123 -1.85 -19.41 17.86
CA SER A 123 -2.46 -20.18 18.97
C SER A 123 -1.38 -20.87 19.80
N SER A 124 -0.44 -21.54 19.14
CA SER A 124 0.68 -22.24 19.78
C SER A 124 1.64 -21.28 20.49
N ALA A 125 1.96 -20.13 19.87
CA ALA A 125 2.83 -19.13 20.48
C ALA A 125 2.19 -18.50 21.73
N VAL A 126 0.90 -18.16 21.68
CA VAL A 126 0.17 -17.65 22.85
C VAL A 126 0.06 -18.72 23.94
N ALA A 127 -0.24 -19.98 23.58
CA ALA A 127 -0.26 -21.10 24.52
C ALA A 127 1.07 -21.25 25.25
N ALA A 128 2.20 -21.27 24.53
CA ALA A 128 3.52 -21.40 25.11
C ALA A 128 3.86 -20.28 26.11
N ILE A 129 3.35 -19.06 25.89
CA ILE A 129 3.58 -17.92 26.78
C ILE A 129 2.68 -17.99 28.01
N VAL A 130 1.39 -18.30 27.83
CA VAL A 130 0.42 -18.39 28.94
C VAL A 130 0.72 -19.60 29.82
N ALA A 131 1.11 -20.74 29.23
CA ALA A 131 1.47 -21.97 29.94
C ALA A 131 2.60 -21.78 30.95
N ARG A 132 3.57 -20.89 30.66
CA ARG A 132 4.64 -20.53 31.60
C ARG A 132 4.13 -19.87 32.88
N LYS A 133 3.01 -19.15 32.79
CA LYS A 133 2.39 -18.44 33.92
C LYS A 133 1.27 -19.25 34.59
N ASN A 134 0.56 -20.07 33.81
CA ASN A 134 -0.51 -20.95 34.30
C ASN A 134 -0.61 -22.22 33.43
N PRO A 135 -0.02 -23.35 33.87
CA PRO A 135 0.00 -24.59 33.09
C PRO A 135 -1.38 -25.20 32.84
N ALA A 136 -2.38 -24.91 33.70
CA ALA A 136 -3.74 -25.43 33.53
C ALA A 136 -4.46 -24.81 32.32
N LEU A 137 -4.03 -23.63 31.87
CA LEU A 137 -4.60 -22.95 30.70
C LEU A 137 -4.02 -23.45 29.37
N ASP A 138 -2.91 -24.18 29.38
CA ASP A 138 -2.21 -24.62 28.17
C ASP A 138 -3.10 -25.50 27.27
N ARG A 139 -3.70 -26.54 27.84
CA ARG A 139 -4.60 -27.46 27.11
C ARG A 139 -5.89 -26.79 26.64
N ILE A 140 -6.33 -25.74 27.34
CA ILE A 140 -7.53 -24.99 26.95
C ILE A 140 -7.20 -24.11 25.74
N ILE A 141 -6.04 -23.44 25.77
CA ILE A 141 -5.59 -22.52 24.73
C ILE A 141 -5.20 -23.26 23.45
N GLN A 142 -4.52 -24.41 23.53
CA GLN A 142 -4.14 -25.19 22.34
C GLN A 142 -5.34 -25.72 21.53
N ASN A 143 -6.49 -25.91 22.18
CA ASN A 143 -7.71 -26.41 21.54
C ASN A 143 -8.63 -25.29 21.01
N ILE A 144 -8.31 -24.02 21.28
CA ILE A 144 -9.10 -22.89 20.81
C ILE A 144 -8.35 -22.26 19.63
N PRO A 145 -8.92 -22.25 18.42
CA PRO A 145 -8.29 -21.58 17.30
C PRO A 145 -8.25 -20.07 17.58
N PHE A 146 -7.04 -19.50 17.72
CA PHE A 146 -6.82 -18.06 17.77
C PHE A 146 -6.97 -17.51 16.35
N SER A 147 -8.21 -17.37 15.91
CA SER A 147 -8.53 -16.81 14.61
C SER A 147 -9.60 -15.72 14.72
N TYR A 148 -9.44 -14.71 13.89
CA TYR A 148 -10.43 -13.68 13.64
C TYR A 148 -10.75 -13.70 12.15
N THR A 149 -11.98 -14.08 11.82
CA THR A 149 -12.43 -14.07 10.43
C THR A 149 -12.96 -12.68 10.09
N VAL A 150 -12.25 -12.00 9.22
CA VAL A 150 -12.71 -10.75 8.61
C VAL A 150 -13.68 -11.10 7.50
N SER A 151 -14.95 -10.70 7.66
CA SER A 151 -15.97 -10.89 6.62
C SER A 151 -15.56 -10.16 5.34
N SER A 152 -15.73 -10.80 4.20
CA SER A 152 -15.46 -10.22 2.88
C SER A 152 -16.23 -8.91 2.62
N SER A 153 -17.40 -8.74 3.24
CA SER A 153 -18.21 -7.51 3.15
C SER A 153 -17.64 -6.32 3.93
N SER A 154 -16.77 -6.58 4.92
CA SER A 154 -16.14 -5.54 5.74
C SER A 154 -14.84 -5.02 5.14
N LEU A 155 -14.29 -5.72 4.15
CA LEU A 155 -13.09 -5.30 3.44
C LEU A 155 -13.47 -4.52 2.18
N PRO A 156 -13.02 -3.26 2.02
CA PRO A 156 -13.25 -2.50 0.81
C PRO A 156 -12.59 -3.20 -0.38
N SER A 157 -13.30 -3.32 -1.50
CA SER A 157 -12.74 -3.85 -2.75
C SER A 157 -12.62 -2.75 -3.79
N ILE A 158 -11.39 -2.53 -4.28
CA ILE A 158 -11.09 -1.63 -5.39
C ILE A 158 -10.96 -2.41 -6.71
N GLY A 159 -11.45 -3.63 -6.82
CA GLY A 159 -11.18 -4.50 -7.97
C GLY A 159 -11.65 -3.99 -9.34
N ARG A 160 -12.65 -3.10 -9.39
CA ARG A 160 -12.99 -2.37 -10.62
C ARG A 160 -11.92 -1.34 -10.99
N TYR A 161 -11.45 -0.59 -10.00
CA TYR A 161 -10.39 0.41 -10.15
C TYR A 161 -9.06 -0.26 -10.51
N TYR A 162 -8.74 -1.40 -9.89
CA TYR A 162 -7.56 -2.19 -10.23
C TYR A 162 -7.55 -2.66 -11.70
N ARG A 163 -8.68 -3.16 -12.21
CA ARG A 163 -8.81 -3.54 -13.63
C ARG A 163 -8.65 -2.34 -14.57
N TRP A 164 -9.21 -1.19 -14.19
CA TRP A 164 -9.05 0.05 -14.94
C TRP A 164 -7.58 0.51 -14.96
N ILE A 165 -6.92 0.55 -13.80
CA ILE A 165 -5.49 0.83 -13.64
C ILE A 165 -4.66 -0.05 -14.58
N ASN A 166 -4.86 -1.37 -14.52
CA ASN A 166 -4.01 -2.31 -15.26
C ASN A 166 -4.14 -2.13 -16.79
N ASN A 167 -5.34 -1.80 -17.28
CA ASN A 167 -5.58 -1.57 -18.71
C ASN A 167 -5.18 -0.16 -19.17
N THR A 168 -5.34 0.84 -18.31
CA THR A 168 -5.09 2.25 -18.65
C THR A 168 -3.61 2.63 -18.51
N MET A 169 -2.82 1.93 -17.69
CA MET A 169 -1.41 2.27 -17.44
C MET A 169 -0.59 2.30 -18.73
N TYR A 170 -0.54 1.19 -19.47
CA TYR A 170 0.29 1.09 -20.68
C TYR A 170 -0.23 2.00 -21.80
N THR A 171 -1.55 2.06 -21.99
CA THR A 171 -2.17 2.87 -23.04
C THR A 171 -1.94 4.36 -22.81
N SER A 172 -2.07 4.84 -21.58
CA SER A 172 -1.80 6.24 -21.22
C SER A 172 -0.32 6.59 -21.33
N LEU A 173 0.60 5.73 -20.88
CA LEU A 173 2.05 5.98 -21.01
C LEU A 173 2.48 6.03 -22.48
N ILE A 174 2.05 5.07 -23.30
CA ILE A 174 2.39 5.05 -24.73
C ILE A 174 1.79 6.27 -25.46
N ALA A 175 0.52 6.55 -25.22
CA ALA A 175 -0.12 7.72 -25.81
C ALA A 175 0.55 9.03 -25.37
N SER A 176 0.94 9.14 -24.10
CA SER A 176 1.68 10.31 -23.60
C SER A 176 3.02 10.49 -24.31
N ALA A 177 3.79 9.41 -24.50
CA ALA A 177 5.08 9.45 -25.18
C ALA A 177 4.92 9.94 -26.62
N VAL A 178 3.95 9.40 -27.35
CA VAL A 178 3.65 9.80 -28.74
C VAL A 178 3.26 11.29 -28.81
N LEU A 179 2.41 11.76 -27.90
CA LEU A 179 1.94 13.15 -27.88
C LEU A 179 3.05 14.13 -27.47
N LEU A 180 3.89 13.78 -26.50
CA LEU A 180 5.01 14.62 -26.05
C LEU A 180 6.11 14.71 -27.13
N VAL A 181 6.46 13.60 -27.77
CA VAL A 181 7.39 13.59 -28.91
C VAL A 181 6.81 14.37 -30.09
N GLY A 182 5.54 14.14 -30.42
CA GLY A 182 4.84 14.88 -31.47
C GLY A 182 4.80 16.39 -31.18
N SER A 183 4.53 16.79 -29.93
CA SER A 183 4.59 18.18 -29.50
C SER A 183 5.97 18.79 -29.72
N LEU A 184 7.04 18.06 -29.36
CA LEU A 184 8.42 18.50 -29.54
C LEU A 184 8.83 18.67 -31.01
N MET A 185 8.41 17.76 -31.88
CA MET A 185 8.70 17.84 -33.32
C MET A 185 7.97 19.02 -33.98
N ILE A 186 6.75 19.32 -33.53
CA ILE A 186 5.92 20.39 -34.10
C ILE A 186 6.25 21.75 -33.47
N ALA A 187 6.73 21.82 -32.23
CA ALA A 187 7.00 23.07 -31.55
C ALA A 187 8.08 23.92 -32.26
N ALA A 188 7.75 25.19 -32.53
CA ALA A 188 8.71 26.15 -33.05
C ALA A 188 9.77 26.57 -32.02
N LYS A 189 9.45 26.51 -30.71
CA LYS A 189 10.35 26.87 -29.60
C LYS A 189 10.63 25.65 -28.72
N LYS A 190 11.49 24.75 -29.20
CA LYS A 190 11.78 23.45 -28.56
C LYS A 190 12.26 23.57 -27.12
N ALA A 191 13.17 24.51 -26.84
CA ALA A 191 13.67 24.80 -25.50
C ALA A 191 12.52 25.11 -24.50
N LYS A 192 11.59 25.99 -24.88
CA LYS A 192 10.45 26.36 -24.03
C LYS A 192 9.52 25.16 -23.78
N THR A 193 9.36 24.28 -24.76
CA THR A 193 8.57 23.04 -24.64
C THR A 193 9.25 22.06 -23.68
N LEU A 194 10.54 21.78 -23.84
CA LEU A 194 11.31 20.92 -22.94
C LEU A 194 11.26 21.41 -21.50
N ARG A 195 11.46 22.71 -21.27
CA ARG A 195 11.38 23.32 -19.94
C ARG A 195 10.01 23.09 -19.29
N LYS A 196 8.91 23.18 -20.06
CA LYS A 196 7.57 22.92 -19.53
C LYS A 196 7.39 21.47 -19.12
N ILE A 197 7.87 20.53 -19.93
CA ILE A 197 7.82 19.09 -19.59
C ILE A 197 8.64 18.85 -18.31
N GLY A 198 9.86 19.39 -18.25
CA GLY A 198 10.75 19.26 -17.10
C GLY A 198 10.13 19.80 -15.81
N VAL A 199 9.65 21.06 -15.82
CA VAL A 199 8.97 21.67 -14.66
C VAL A 199 7.75 20.86 -14.23
N TRP A 200 7.01 20.31 -15.19
CA TRP A 200 5.84 19.53 -14.90
C TRP A 200 6.20 18.16 -14.26
N PHE A 201 7.27 17.49 -14.70
CA PHE A 201 7.78 16.28 -14.01
C PHE A 201 8.29 16.57 -12.60
N LEU A 202 8.95 17.73 -12.39
CA LEU A 202 9.34 18.16 -11.05
C LEU A 202 8.12 18.37 -10.15
N GLY A 203 7.11 19.08 -10.65
CA GLY A 203 5.85 19.31 -9.94
C GLY A 203 5.10 18.02 -9.63
N PHE A 204 5.02 17.10 -10.59
CA PHE A 204 4.42 15.79 -10.43
C PHE A 204 5.11 15.00 -9.31
N SER A 205 6.44 14.91 -9.32
CA SER A 205 7.19 14.17 -8.30
C SER A 205 6.93 14.74 -6.90
N VAL A 206 6.98 16.06 -6.73
CA VAL A 206 6.71 16.70 -5.43
C VAL A 206 5.26 16.48 -4.99
N PHE A 207 4.30 16.64 -5.90
CA PHE A 207 2.88 16.49 -5.59
C PHE A 207 2.50 15.06 -5.21
N GLU A 208 2.98 14.08 -5.98
CA GLU A 208 2.72 12.66 -5.70
C GLU A 208 3.39 12.20 -4.42
N VAL A 209 4.65 12.59 -4.16
CA VAL A 209 5.30 12.32 -2.87
C VAL A 209 4.48 12.92 -1.74
N ALA A 210 4.01 14.16 -1.87
CA ALA A 210 3.15 14.77 -0.86
C ALA A 210 1.86 13.98 -0.64
N ILE A 211 1.17 13.55 -1.70
CA ILE A 211 -0.05 12.74 -1.58
C ILE A 211 0.24 11.39 -0.94
N PHE A 212 1.17 10.60 -1.48
CA PHE A 212 1.44 9.25 -1.02
C PHE A 212 2.07 9.20 0.37
N TRP A 213 2.71 10.28 0.80
CA TRP A 213 3.24 10.39 2.15
C TRP A 213 2.23 10.97 3.15
N LEU A 214 1.48 12.03 2.80
CA LEU A 214 0.47 12.59 3.70
C LEU A 214 -0.78 11.72 3.81
N PHE A 215 -1.24 11.10 2.71
CA PHE A 215 -2.53 10.41 2.67
C PHE A 215 -2.60 9.22 3.64
N PRO A 216 -1.63 8.28 3.67
CA PRO A 216 -1.68 7.18 4.62
C PRO A 216 -1.48 7.64 6.07
N ARG A 217 -0.62 8.64 6.29
CA ARG A 217 -0.26 9.11 7.63
C ARG A 217 -1.39 9.88 8.31
N TYR A 218 -2.11 10.73 7.56
CA TYR A 218 -3.10 11.64 8.12
C TYR A 218 -4.55 11.21 7.85
N LEU A 219 -4.88 10.73 6.65
CA LEU A 219 -6.27 10.44 6.31
C LEU A 219 -6.69 9.04 6.76
N LEU A 220 -5.85 8.02 6.53
CA LEU A 220 -6.22 6.64 6.90
C LEU A 220 -6.24 6.40 8.43
N SER A 221 -5.40 7.09 9.19
CA SER A 221 -5.38 7.00 10.66
C SER A 221 -6.68 7.49 11.32
N HIS A 222 -7.46 8.33 10.64
CA HIS A 222 -8.71 8.89 11.17
C HIS A 222 -9.97 8.21 10.63
N MET A 223 -9.88 7.38 9.57
CA MET A 223 -11.08 6.94 8.85
C MET A 223 -11.71 5.64 9.35
N HIS A 224 -10.99 4.65 9.92
CA HIS A 224 -11.62 3.33 10.17
C HIS A 224 -10.98 2.46 11.28
N GLY A 225 -11.15 2.77 12.56
CA GLY A 225 -10.90 1.82 13.68
C GLY A 225 -9.58 1.00 13.61
N GLY A 226 -9.55 -0.18 14.24
CA GLY A 226 -8.33 -1.03 14.29
C GLY A 226 -7.85 -1.56 12.93
N VAL A 227 -8.76 -1.77 11.97
CA VAL A 227 -8.44 -2.28 10.61
C VAL A 227 -7.80 -1.19 9.74
N GLY A 228 -8.21 0.07 9.91
CA GLY A 228 -7.60 1.21 9.22
C GLY A 228 -6.14 1.42 9.61
N VAL A 229 -5.80 1.19 10.88
CA VAL A 229 -4.41 1.24 11.36
C VAL A 229 -3.56 0.14 10.72
N LEU A 230 -4.11 -1.06 10.53
CA LEU A 230 -3.42 -2.16 9.85
C LEU A 230 -3.14 -1.83 8.38
N VAL A 231 -4.16 -1.36 7.66
CA VAL A 231 -4.01 -0.98 6.25
C VAL A 231 -3.04 0.20 6.10
N ALA A 232 -3.11 1.19 7.00
CA ALA A 232 -2.20 2.33 7.01
C ALA A 232 -0.74 1.91 7.30
N GLY A 233 -0.52 0.98 8.24
CA GLY A 233 0.80 0.42 8.53
C GLY A 233 1.40 -0.30 7.32
N LEU A 234 0.61 -1.17 6.67
CA LEU A 234 1.04 -1.89 5.46
C LEU A 234 1.32 -0.93 4.29
N MET A 235 0.48 0.10 4.11
CA MET A 235 0.68 1.13 3.08
C MET A 235 1.91 2.00 3.33
N THR A 236 2.24 2.28 4.60
CA THR A 236 3.43 3.08 4.95
C THR A 236 4.72 2.31 4.62
N VAL A 237 4.73 1.01 4.87
CA VAL A 237 5.88 0.16 4.53
C VAL A 237 6.03 0.02 3.01
N SER A 238 4.92 -0.11 2.25
CA SER A 238 4.99 -0.18 0.79
C SER A 238 5.32 1.17 0.12
N ALA A 239 5.06 2.30 0.78
CA ALA A 239 5.41 3.62 0.29
C ALA A 239 6.94 3.85 0.20
N GLY A 240 7.76 3.13 0.98
CA GLY A 240 9.22 3.20 0.86
C GLY A 240 9.74 2.63 -0.48
N THR A 241 9.01 1.69 -1.08
CA THR A 241 9.44 1.00 -2.30
C THR A 241 9.23 1.82 -3.57
N ILE A 242 8.38 2.84 -3.53
CA ILE A 242 8.10 3.73 -4.68
C ILE A 242 9.04 4.94 -4.76
N GLU A 243 9.87 5.18 -3.74
CA GLU A 243 10.85 6.28 -3.71
C GLU A 243 11.75 6.35 -4.95
N PRO A 244 12.33 5.24 -5.48
CA PRO A 244 13.19 5.29 -6.65
C PRO A 244 12.48 5.81 -7.90
N ILE A 245 11.17 5.56 -8.04
CA ILE A 245 10.39 6.09 -9.17
C ILE A 245 10.34 7.61 -9.08
N TYR A 246 10.02 8.15 -7.90
CA TYR A 246 9.93 9.60 -7.72
C TYR A 246 11.26 10.31 -7.94
N ILE A 247 12.36 9.70 -7.45
CA ILE A 247 13.72 10.19 -7.70
C ILE A 247 14.03 10.15 -9.20
N GLY A 248 13.68 9.07 -9.89
CA GLY A 248 13.88 8.94 -11.33
C GLY A 248 13.11 9.99 -12.14
N VAL A 249 11.84 10.22 -11.80
CA VAL A 249 10.99 11.24 -12.46
C VAL A 249 11.49 12.65 -12.17
N PHE A 250 11.88 12.92 -10.93
CA PHE A 250 12.47 14.20 -10.54
C PHE A 250 13.78 14.46 -11.29
N GLY A 251 14.66 13.46 -11.35
CA GLY A 251 15.92 13.51 -12.09
C GLY A 251 15.70 13.74 -13.59
N ALA A 252 14.74 13.04 -14.20
CA ALA A 252 14.34 13.28 -15.59
C ALA A 252 13.82 14.71 -15.80
N GLY A 253 13.01 15.22 -14.87
CA GLY A 253 12.53 16.60 -14.88
C GLY A 253 13.67 17.63 -14.81
N LEU A 254 14.67 17.39 -13.97
CA LEU A 254 15.88 18.22 -13.87
C LEU A 254 16.67 18.21 -15.18
N VAL A 255 16.97 17.03 -15.72
CA VAL A 255 17.73 16.87 -16.97
C VAL A 255 17.02 17.56 -18.15
N LEU A 256 15.70 17.41 -18.28
CA LEU A 256 14.92 18.09 -19.31
C LEU A 256 14.91 19.61 -19.14
N THR A 257 14.90 20.09 -17.90
CA THR A 257 14.97 21.53 -17.59
C THR A 257 16.35 22.08 -17.90
N LEU A 258 17.42 21.39 -17.52
CA LEU A 258 18.80 21.82 -17.77
C LEU A 258 19.16 21.77 -19.26
N SER A 259 18.81 20.69 -19.96
CA SER A 259 19.02 20.57 -21.42
C SER A 259 18.30 21.66 -22.22
N SER A 260 17.19 22.20 -21.70
CA SER A 260 16.50 23.32 -22.33
C SER A 260 17.30 24.63 -22.38
N PHE A 261 18.37 24.78 -21.58
CA PHE A 261 19.28 25.93 -21.65
C PHE A 261 20.41 25.74 -22.66
N LEU A 262 20.64 24.51 -23.13
CA LEU A 262 21.71 24.16 -24.07
C LEU A 262 21.24 24.19 -25.54
N ILE A 263 19.93 24.31 -25.79
CA ILE A 263 19.28 24.28 -27.11
C ILE A 263 18.61 25.63 -27.38
#